data_AF-A0A350WZC6-F1
#
_entry.id   AF-A0A350WZC6-F1
#
_cell.length_a   1.000
_cell.length_b   1.000
_cell.length_c   1.000
_cell.angle_alpha   90.00
_cell.angle_beta   90.00
_cell.angle_gamma   90.00
#
_symmetry.space_group_name_H-M   'P 1'
#
loop_
_entity.id
_entity.type
_entity.pdbx_description
1 polymer ?
#
loop_
_entity_poly.entity_id
_entity_poly.type
_entity_poly.pdbx_seq_one_letter_code
_entity_poly.pdbx_strand_id
1 'polypeptide(L)' 'MFASIEADIILYGHDHQGSTVFGNEKMYINCGSLGCPSQGNGIANAVILVIDASYAAFETVQSNTITKKS' A
#
# COMPACT_ATOMS: atom_id res chain seq x y z
N MET A 1 4.52 -11.70 10.13
CA MET A 1 5.64 -11.67 9.17
C MET A 1 6.81 -10.81 9.65
N PHE A 2 6.59 -9.59 10.17
CA PHE A 2 7.67 -8.61 10.38
C PHE A 2 8.09 -8.38 11.84
N ALA A 3 7.87 -9.34 12.74
CA ALA A 3 8.11 -9.14 14.17
C ALA A 3 9.58 -8.86 14.51
N SER A 4 10.52 -9.38 13.71
CA SER A 4 11.96 -9.21 13.90
C SER A 4 12.56 -8.04 13.12
N ILE A 5 11.74 -7.23 12.42
CA ILE A 5 12.22 -6.11 11.62
C ILE A 5 12.19 -4.83 12.48
N GLU A 6 13.37 -4.28 12.72
CA GLU A 6 13.57 -3.02 13.44
C GLU A 6 13.37 -1.84 12.49
N ALA A 7 12.11 -1.54 12.19
CA ALA A 7 11.68 -0.37 11.43
C ALA A 7 10.36 0.18 11.98
N ASP A 8 10.18 1.50 11.90
CA ASP A 8 8.94 2.18 12.29
C ASP A 8 7.86 2.08 11.20
N ILE A 9 8.29 2.02 9.93
CA ILE A 9 7.41 1.89 8.76
C ILE A 9 7.87 0.70 7.93
N ILE A 10 6.93 -0.19 7.61
CA ILE A 10 7.16 -1.39 6.79
C ILE A 10 6.30 -1.27 5.53
N LEU A 11 6.97 -1.17 4.39
CA LEU A 11 6.36 -1.24 3.07
C LEU A 11 6.40 -2.69 2.57
N TYR A 12 5.25 -3.21 2.15
CA TYR A 12 5.15 -4.59 1.67
C TYR A 12 4.13 -4.71 0.52
N GLY A 13 4.07 -5.89 -0.08
CA GLY A 13 3.11 -6.27 -1.12
C GLY A 13 3.06 -7.79 -1.25
N HIS A 14 2.25 -8.31 -2.16
CA HIS A 14 2.24 -9.70 -2.69
C HIS A 14 0.83 -10.09 -3.17
N ASP A 15 -0.18 -9.76 -2.35
CA ASP A 15 -1.59 -10.10 -2.56
C ASP A 15 -2.32 -9.18 -3.55
N HIS A 16 -1.66 -8.10 -3.99
CA HIS A 16 -2.21 -7.03 -4.83
C HIS A 16 -3.41 -6.32 -4.18
N GLN A 17 -3.58 -6.42 -2.86
CA GLN A 17 -4.66 -5.79 -2.10
C GLN A 17 -4.07 -4.71 -1.19
N GLY A 18 -4.55 -3.47 -1.35
CA GLY A 18 -4.10 -2.36 -0.53
C GLY A 18 -4.53 -2.53 0.93
N SER A 19 -3.63 -2.27 1.87
CA SER A 19 -3.97 -2.23 3.29
C SER A 19 -3.01 -1.33 4.07
N THR A 20 -3.54 -0.64 5.08
CA THR A 20 -2.74 0.11 6.04
C THR A 20 -3.14 -0.27 7.45
N VAL A 21 -2.16 -0.67 8.25
CA VAL A 21 -2.37 -1.10 9.63
C VAL A 21 -1.39 -0.36 10.54
N PHE A 22 -1.88 0.07 11.70
CA PHE A 22 -1.08 0.64 12.77
C PHE A 22 -1.09 -0.30 13.96
N GLY A 23 0.08 -0.58 14.55
CA GLY A 23 0.15 -1.42 15.74
C GLY A 23 1.58 -1.60 16.22
N ASN A 24 1.76 -1.80 17.53
CA ASN A 24 3.08 -1.94 18.18
C ASN A 24 4.07 -0.83 17.77
N GLU A 25 3.59 0.43 17.73
CA GLU A 25 4.38 1.61 17.33
C GLU A 25 4.92 1.55 15.89
N LYS A 26 4.39 0.63 15.07
CA LYS A 26 4.77 0.43 13.67
C LYS A 26 3.61 0.74 12.73
N MET A 27 3.96 1.23 11.55
CA MET A 27 3.06 1.41 10.42
C MET A 27 3.36 0.35 9.37
N TYR A 28 2.34 -0.36 8.91
CA TYR A 28 2.44 -1.39 7.88
C TYR A 28 1.63 -0.94 6.67
N ILE A 29 2.29 -0.75 5.53
CA ILE A 29 1.65 -0.27 4.29
C ILE A 29 1.83 -1.31 3.19
N ASN A 30 0.72 -1.84 2.70
CA ASN A 30 0.64 -2.52 1.42
C ASN A 30 -0.05 -1.60 0.42
N CYS A 31 0.68 -1.20 -0.61
CA CYS A 31 0.19 -0.25 -1.60
C CYS A 31 -0.81 -0.88 -2.59
N GLY A 32 -1.02 -2.20 -2.52
CA GLY A 32 -1.73 -2.95 -3.55
C GLY A 32 -0.94 -2.96 -4.87
N SER A 33 -1.63 -3.11 -5.99
CA SER A 33 -0.99 -3.10 -7.30
C SER A 33 -1.34 -1.87 -8.13
N LEU A 34 -0.33 -1.27 -8.76
CA LEU A 34 -0.50 -0.18 -9.73
C LEU A 34 -1.07 -0.69 -11.08
N GLY A 35 -1.07 -2.00 -11.32
CA GLY A 35 -1.66 -2.64 -12.50
C GLY A 35 -1.91 -4.13 -12.29
N CYS A 36 -2.91 -4.72 -12.95
CA CYS A 36 -3.33 -6.11 -12.71
C CYS A 36 -3.74 -6.37 -11.23
N PRO A 37 -4.76 -5.66 -10.71
CA PRO A 37 -5.29 -5.92 -9.37
C PRO A 37 -5.76 -7.38 -9.28
N SER A 38 -5.45 -8.06 -8.17
CA SER A 38 -5.90 -9.43 -7.98
C SER A 38 -7.44 -9.49 -8.04
N GLN A 39 -7.94 -10.43 -8.84
CA GLN A 39 -9.34 -10.86 -8.92
C GLN A 39 -10.42 -9.78 -8.71
N GLY A 40 -10.47 -8.77 -9.59
CA GLY A 40 -11.78 -8.24 -10.01
C GLY A 40 -12.15 -6.81 -9.64
N ASN A 41 -11.31 -6.03 -8.95
CA ASN A 41 -11.73 -4.67 -8.58
C ASN A 41 -11.36 -3.60 -9.62
N GLY A 42 -10.44 -3.89 -10.55
CA GLY A 42 -10.06 -2.92 -11.59
C GLY A 42 -9.48 -1.62 -11.04
N ILE A 43 -9.00 -1.60 -9.79
CA ILE A 43 -8.40 -0.43 -9.16
C ILE A 43 -6.88 -0.58 -9.17
N ALA A 44 -6.20 0.31 -9.89
CA ALA A 44 -4.78 0.56 -9.71
C ALA A 44 -4.58 1.37 -8.43
N ASN A 45 -3.75 0.87 -7.53
CA ASN A 45 -3.44 1.49 -6.25
C ASN A 45 -1.97 1.90 -6.19
N ALA A 46 -1.71 3.06 -5.61
CA ALA A 46 -0.40 3.54 -5.22
C ALA A 46 -0.49 4.22 -3.85
N VAL A 47 0.65 4.37 -3.19
CA VAL A 47 0.76 5.19 -1.98
C VAL A 47 1.88 6.18 -2.15
N ILE A 48 1.61 7.44 -1.80
CA ILE A 48 2.63 8.48 -1.63
C ILE A 48 2.93 8.56 -0.15
N LEU A 49 4.16 8.25 0.25
CA LEU A 49 4.65 8.41 1.61
C LEU A 49 5.47 9.69 1.70
N VAL A 50 5.06 10.59 2.58
CA VAL A 50 5.76 11.83 2.92
C VAL A 50 6.42 11.65 4.28
N ILE A 51 7.74 11.81 4.33
CA ILE A 51 8.54 11.73 5.55
C ILE A 51 9.17 13.09 5.79
N ASP A 52 8.97 13.63 6.98
CA ASP A 52 9.62 14.82 7.51
C ASP A 52 10.31 14.46 8.83
N ALA A 53 11.09 15.37 9.40
CA ALA A 53 11.84 15.17 10.63
C ALA A 53 10.97 14.80 11.85
N SER A 54 9.69 15.16 11.84
CA SER A 54 8.78 14.98 12.98
C SER A 54 7.55 14.11 12.69
N TYR A 55 7.29 13.76 11.43
CA TYR A 55 6.12 12.97 11.08
C TYR A 55 6.30 12.17 9.79
N ALA A 56 5.51 11.11 9.69
CA ALA A 56 5.26 10.41 8.45
C ALA A 56 3.77 10.47 8.14
N ALA A 57 3.42 10.85 6.91
CA ALA A 57 2.06 10.88 6.41
C ALA A 57 2.00 10.10 5.10
N PHE A 58 0.84 9.50 4.80
CA PHE A 58 0.65 8.81 3.54
C PHE A 58 -0.68 9.20 2.89
N GLU A 59 -0.69 9.17 1.57
CA GLU A 59 -1.88 9.34 0.75
C GLU A 59 -2.03 8.14 -0.17
N THR A 60 -3.23 7.57 -0.24
CA THR A 60 -3.54 6.51 -1.20
C THR A 60 -4.03 7.14 -2.49
N VAL A 61 -3.36 6.83 -3.60
CA VAL A 61 -3.76 7.25 -4.94
C VAL A 61 -4.39 6.05 -5.64
N GLN A 62 -5.63 6.23 -6.10
CA GLN A 62 -6.37 5.17 -6.79
C GLN A 62 -6.77 5.63 -8.19
N SER A 63 -6.70 4.71 -9.15
CA SER A 63 -7.23 4.91 -10.48
C SER A 63 -8.04 3.71 -10.92
N ASN A 64 -9.22 3.96 -11.47
CA ASN A 64 -10.00 2.92 -12.12
C ASN A 64 -9.31 2.55 -13.43
N THR A 65 -8.71 1.37 -13.47
CA THR A 65 -8.23 0.78 -14.73
C THR A 65 -9.43 0.41 -15.59
N ILE A 66 -9.53 1.05 -16.75
CA ILE A 66 -10.43 0.62 -17.82
C ILE A 66 -9.90 -0.74 -18.29
N THR A 67 -10.53 -1.83 -17.85
CA THR A 67 -10.34 -3.13 -18.50
C THR A 67 -10.79 -2.97 -19.94
N LYS A 68 -9.85 -2.95 -20.87
CA LYS A 68 -10.16 -3.09 -22.30
C LYS A 68 -10.94 -4.40 -22.42
N LYS A 69 -12.25 -4.34 -22.70
CA LYS A 69 -13.01 -5.54 -23.08
C LYS A 69 -12.26 -6.12 -24.28
N SER A 70 -11.74 -7.33 -24.11
CA SER A 70 -11.25 -8.15 -25.21
C SER A 70 -12.42 -8.60 -26.07
#